data_AF-A0A2G6P048-F1
#
_entry.id   AF-A0A2G6P048-F1
#
_cell.length_a   1.000
_cell.length_b   1.000
_cell.length_c   1.000
_cell.angle_alpha   90.00
_cell.angle_beta   90.00
_cell.angle_gamma   90.00
#
_symmetry.space_group_name_H-M   'P 1'
#
loop_
_entity.id
_entity.type
_entity.pdbx_description
1 polymer ?
#
loop_
_entity_poly.entity_id
_entity_poly.type
_entity_poly.pdbx_seq_one_letter_code
_entity_poly.pdbx_strand_id
1 'polypeptide(L)'
;MNFFSRKKSEAIKRKETSEKYFNAGVVYYEKKDFINSKKYFEKAVEIYPENRDAIHNLKIVMKRIVIEKKKRLRKSQILNGSLDKKSINKITQNRFSIDSEPSDSKKNTASDPNFSKPVEKKSDLLKFFELDENSSNEEIKDKINKEFKKWRTKVNTSDLKKRYEAEKMLATISKARRKLIN
;
A
#
# COMPACT_ATOMS: atom_id res chain seq x y z
N MET A 1 -26.80 32.85 24.76
CA MET A 1 -26.01 31.65 24.38
C MET A 1 -24.78 32.11 23.61
N ASN A 2 -23.56 31.85 24.09
CA ASN A 2 -22.31 32.42 23.55
C ASN A 2 -21.95 31.89 22.14
N PHE A 3 -21.45 32.77 21.26
CA PHE A 3 -21.03 32.47 19.89
C PHE A 3 -20.01 31.32 19.80
N PHE A 4 -19.08 31.24 20.75
CA PHE A 4 -18.09 30.17 20.86
C PHE A 4 -18.73 28.80 21.13
N SER A 5 -19.75 28.74 21.99
CA SER A 5 -20.49 27.51 22.28
C SER A 5 -21.27 27.00 21.06
N ARG A 6 -21.76 27.92 20.20
CA ARG A 6 -22.44 27.59 18.94
C ARG A 6 -21.49 27.02 17.89
N LYS A 7 -20.31 27.63 17.69
CA LYS A 7 -19.30 27.09 16.76
C LYS A 7 -18.76 25.73 17.18
N LYS A 8 -18.53 25.53 18.48
CA LYS A 8 -18.08 24.24 19.02
C LYS A 8 -19.10 23.13 18.80
N SER A 9 -20.39 23.40 19.07
CA SER A 9 -21.46 22.42 18.83
C SER A 9 -21.67 22.12 17.35
N GLU A 10 -21.50 23.10 16.47
CA GLU A 10 -21.57 22.89 15.02
C GLU A 10 -20.42 22.01 14.50
N ALA A 11 -19.19 22.22 14.99
CA ALA A 11 -18.04 21.39 14.63
C ALA A 11 -18.23 19.92 15.07
N ILE A 12 -18.77 19.70 16.27
CA ILE A 12 -19.11 18.35 16.76
C ILE A 12 -20.14 17.69 15.83
N LYS A 13 -21.20 18.40 15.47
CA LYS A 13 -22.23 17.88 14.54
C LYS A 13 -21.66 17.52 13.17
N ARG A 14 -20.77 18.36 12.61
CA ARG A 14 -20.10 18.07 11.33
C ARG A 14 -19.23 16.83 11.43
N LYS A 15 -18.48 16.68 12.53
CA LYS A 15 -17.66 15.48 12.79
C LYS A 15 -18.52 14.22 12.86
N GLU A 16 -19.56 14.19 13.69
CA GLU A 16 -20.46 13.04 13.81
C GLU A 16 -21.15 12.68 12.49
N THR A 17 -21.57 13.71 11.74
CA THR A 17 -22.18 13.49 10.42
C THR A 17 -21.17 12.89 9.45
N SER A 18 -19.93 13.40 9.44
CA SER A 18 -18.83 12.84 8.66
C SER A 18 -18.53 11.37 9.01
N GLU A 19 -18.55 11.01 10.30
CA GLU A 19 -18.36 9.63 10.76
C GLU A 19 -19.46 8.68 10.26
N LYS A 20 -20.72 9.13 10.18
CA LYS A 20 -21.81 8.33 9.60
C LYS A 20 -21.56 8.03 8.11
N TYR A 21 -21.13 9.03 7.34
CA TYR A 21 -20.78 8.84 5.93
C TYR A 21 -19.54 7.96 5.77
N PHE A 22 -18.55 8.10 6.65
CA PHE A 22 -17.38 7.24 6.69
C PHE A 22 -17.76 5.77 6.90
N ASN A 23 -18.58 5.47 7.91
CA ASN A 23 -19.03 4.10 8.20
C ASN A 23 -19.82 3.49 7.02
N ALA A 24 -20.67 4.28 6.35
CA ALA A 24 -21.33 3.83 5.13
C ALA A 24 -20.31 3.49 4.02
N GLY A 25 -19.27 4.32 3.85
CA GLY A 25 -18.18 4.08 2.92
C GLY A 25 -17.44 2.76 3.19
N VAL A 26 -17.21 2.43 4.47
CA VAL A 26 -16.62 1.15 4.90
C VAL A 26 -17.53 -0.03 4.53
N VAL A 27 -18.84 0.04 4.82
CA VAL A 27 -19.79 -1.02 4.46
C VAL A 27 -19.80 -1.29 2.95
N TYR A 28 -19.81 -0.25 2.11
CA TYR A 28 -19.73 -0.43 0.66
C TYR A 28 -18.36 -0.96 0.20
N TYR A 29 -17.27 -0.58 0.89
CA TYR A 29 -15.94 -1.11 0.62
C TYR A 29 -15.88 -2.62 0.85
N GLU A 30 -16.43 -3.11 1.96
CA GLU A 30 -16.49 -4.53 2.31
C GLU A 30 -17.34 -5.33 1.31
N LYS A 31 -18.43 -4.74 0.82
CA LYS A 31 -19.23 -5.27 -0.29
C LYS A 31 -18.52 -5.25 -1.64
N LYS A 32 -17.28 -4.74 -1.71
CA LYS A 32 -16.48 -4.52 -2.93
C LYS A 32 -17.14 -3.57 -3.94
N ASP A 33 -18.12 -2.80 -3.49
CA ASP A 33 -18.74 -1.75 -4.26
C ASP A 33 -17.93 -0.46 -4.12
N PHE A 34 -16.82 -0.41 -4.86
CA PHE A 34 -15.86 0.67 -4.75
C PHE A 34 -16.39 2.01 -5.24
N ILE A 35 -17.40 2.02 -6.12
CA ILE A 35 -17.99 3.26 -6.64
C ILE A 35 -18.84 3.93 -5.57
N ASN A 36 -19.72 3.18 -4.91
CA ASN A 36 -20.49 3.73 -3.80
C ASN A 36 -19.59 4.05 -2.60
N SER A 37 -18.62 3.20 -2.29
CA SER A 37 -17.63 3.47 -1.24
C SER A 37 -16.92 4.82 -1.44
N LYS A 38 -16.47 5.12 -2.67
CA LYS A 38 -15.87 6.41 -3.03
C LYS A 38 -16.81 7.58 -2.71
N LYS A 39 -18.06 7.49 -3.17
CA LYS A 39 -19.08 8.53 -2.98
C LYS A 39 -19.32 8.85 -1.50
N TYR A 40 -19.38 7.83 -0.65
CA TYR A 40 -19.60 8.01 0.79
C TYR A 40 -18.37 8.59 1.50
N PHE A 41 -17.15 8.17 1.13
CA PHE A 41 -15.94 8.81 1.66
C PHE A 41 -15.78 10.26 1.18
N GLU A 42 -16.13 10.59 -0.08
CA GLU A 42 -16.11 11.97 -0.57
C GLU A 42 -17.05 12.87 0.22
N LYS A 43 -18.27 12.41 0.51
CA LYS A 43 -19.22 13.14 1.37
C LYS A 43 -18.70 13.33 2.80
N ALA A 44 -18.04 12.31 3.37
CA ALA A 44 -17.45 12.43 4.70
C ALA A 44 -16.38 13.54 4.76
N VAL A 45 -15.54 13.63 3.71
CA VAL A 45 -14.49 14.67 3.59
C VAL A 45 -15.09 16.05 3.30
N GLU A 46 -16.15 16.14 2.50
CA GLU A 46 -16.86 17.40 2.21
C GLU A 46 -17.45 18.02 3.49
N ILE A 47 -18.05 17.19 4.34
CA ILE A 47 -18.69 17.62 5.59
C ILE A 47 -17.66 17.98 6.67
N TYR A 48 -16.60 17.18 6.77
CA TYR A 48 -15.52 17.41 7.73
C TYR A 48 -14.16 17.12 7.06
N PRO A 49 -13.53 18.16 6.46
CA PRO A 49 -12.25 18.02 5.76
C PRO A 49 -11.09 17.53 6.63
N GLU A 50 -11.22 17.59 7.96
CA GLU A 50 -10.24 17.08 8.91
C GLU A 50 -10.40 15.59 9.22
N ASN A 51 -11.40 14.91 8.64
CA ASN A 51 -11.59 13.46 8.80
C ASN A 51 -10.47 12.68 8.09
N ARG A 52 -9.38 12.41 8.83
CA ARG A 52 -8.20 11.71 8.31
C ARG A 52 -8.52 10.28 7.84
N ASP A 53 -9.44 9.61 8.51
CA ASP A 53 -9.83 8.24 8.16
C ASP A 53 -10.59 8.20 6.84
N ALA A 54 -11.52 9.14 6.62
CA ALA A 54 -12.21 9.27 5.34
C ALA A 54 -11.25 9.62 4.19
N ILE A 55 -10.31 10.54 4.41
CA ILE A 55 -9.28 10.88 3.41
C ILE A 55 -8.41 9.67 3.07
N HIS A 56 -7.95 8.94 4.09
CA HIS A 56 -7.11 7.77 3.91
C HIS A 56 -7.84 6.68 3.12
N ASN A 57 -9.08 6.36 3.51
CA ASN A 57 -9.87 5.33 2.86
C ASN A 57 -10.33 5.72 1.45
N LEU A 58 -10.59 7.01 1.19
CA LEU A 58 -10.82 7.51 -0.17
C LEU A 58 -9.63 7.20 -1.09
N LYS A 59 -8.39 7.44 -0.64
CA LYS A 59 -7.18 7.10 -1.41
C LYS A 59 -7.09 5.60 -1.69
N ILE A 60 -7.41 4.75 -0.71
CA ILE A 60 -7.43 3.30 -0.88
C ILE A 60 -8.48 2.89 -1.94
N VAL A 61 -9.69 3.43 -1.84
CA VAL A 61 -10.77 3.16 -2.79
C VAL A 61 -10.39 3.57 -4.20
N MET A 62 -9.80 4.75 -4.39
CA MET A 62 -9.35 5.20 -5.70
C MET A 62 -8.34 4.22 -6.33
N LYS A 63 -7.37 3.72 -5.53
CA LYS A 63 -6.43 2.69 -6.00
C LYS A 63 -7.16 1.40 -6.39
N ARG A 64 -8.14 0.96 -5.60
CA ARG A 64 -8.94 -0.24 -5.90
C ARG A 64 -9.72 -0.11 -7.21
N ILE A 65 -10.38 1.03 -7.45
CA ILE A 65 -11.11 1.30 -8.69
C ILE A 65 -10.18 1.18 -9.91
N VAL A 66 -8.98 1.78 -9.84
CA VAL A 66 -8.00 1.72 -10.92
C VAL A 66 -7.55 0.28 -11.18
N ILE A 67 -7.27 -0.50 -10.12
CA ILE A 67 -6.85 -1.90 -10.23
C ILE A 67 -7.95 -2.76 -10.87
N GLU A 68 -9.21 -2.61 -10.43
CA GLU A 68 -10.33 -3.36 -10.98
C GLU A 68 -10.61 -2.98 -12.45
N LYS A 69 -10.51 -1.69 -12.81
CA LYS A 69 -10.61 -1.25 -14.21
C LYS A 69 -9.52 -1.90 -15.06
N LYS A 70 -8.26 -1.88 -14.61
CA LYS A 70 -7.13 -2.57 -15.29
C LYS A 70 -7.34 -4.08 -15.39
N LYS A 71 -7.95 -4.71 -14.40
CA LYS A 71 -8.28 -6.15 -14.41
C LYS A 71 -9.37 -6.47 -15.44
N ARG A 72 -10.43 -5.67 -15.49
CA ARG A 72 -11.51 -5.81 -16.48
C ARG A 72 -11.02 -5.61 -17.90
N LEU A 73 -10.23 -4.56 -18.16
CA LEU A 73 -9.63 -4.30 -19.47
C LEU A 73 -8.77 -5.47 -19.95
N ARG A 74 -7.89 -5.98 -19.08
CA ARG A 74 -7.08 -7.17 -19.40
C ARG A 74 -7.94 -8.38 -19.73
N LYS A 75 -8.98 -8.66 -18.94
CA LYS A 75 -9.91 -9.77 -19.20
C LYS A 75 -10.59 -9.61 -20.57
N SER A 76 -11.02 -8.39 -20.92
CA SER A 76 -11.61 -8.09 -22.22
C SER A 76 -10.62 -8.30 -23.38
N GLN A 77 -9.38 -7.85 -23.23
CA GLN A 77 -8.33 -8.01 -24.25
C GLN A 77 -7.96 -9.48 -24.49
N ILE A 78 -7.94 -10.30 -23.42
CA ILE A 78 -7.75 -11.74 -23.52
C ILE A 78 -8.92 -12.39 -24.27
N LEU A 79 -10.15 -12.01 -23.91
CA LEU A 79 -11.35 -12.56 -24.52
C LEU A 79 -11.43 -12.22 -26.02
N ASN A 80 -11.00 -11.03 -26.39
CA ASN A 80 -10.97 -10.54 -27.77
C ASN A 80 -9.72 -11.01 -28.54
N GLY A 81 -8.90 -11.92 -28.01
CA GLY A 81 -7.73 -12.49 -28.68
C GLY A 81 -6.51 -11.56 -28.82
N SER A 82 -6.58 -10.33 -28.28
CA SER A 82 -5.54 -9.31 -28.42
C SER A 82 -4.33 -9.49 -27.47
N LEU A 83 -4.47 -10.30 -26.41
CA LEU A 83 -3.38 -10.64 -25.49
C LEU A 83 -3.18 -12.16 -25.41
N ASP A 84 -2.02 -12.62 -25.85
CA ASP A 84 -1.56 -14.00 -25.71
C ASP A 84 -1.45 -14.43 -24.23
N LYS A 85 -2.04 -15.59 -23.89
CA LYS A 85 -2.01 -16.21 -22.55
C LYS A 85 -0.59 -16.50 -22.03
N LYS A 86 0.40 -16.80 -22.89
CA LYS A 86 1.81 -17.02 -22.51
C LYS A 86 2.50 -15.72 -22.09
N SER A 87 2.30 -14.64 -22.84
CA SER A 87 2.80 -13.30 -22.49
C SER A 87 2.30 -12.83 -21.11
N ILE A 88 1.08 -13.23 -20.75
CA ILE A 88 0.47 -12.92 -19.45
C ILE A 88 1.17 -13.63 -18.29
N ASN A 89 1.52 -14.91 -18.40
CA ASN A 89 2.22 -15.60 -17.30
C ASN A 89 3.59 -14.99 -17.01
N LYS A 90 4.30 -14.51 -18.03
CA LYS A 90 5.59 -13.80 -17.89
C LYS A 90 5.41 -12.42 -17.24
N ILE A 91 4.36 -11.69 -17.59
CA ILE A 91 4.03 -10.41 -16.96
C ILE A 91 3.54 -10.61 -15.53
N THR A 92 2.75 -11.65 -15.23
CA THR A 92 2.17 -11.87 -13.89
C THR A 92 3.22 -12.28 -12.85
N GLN A 93 4.26 -13.00 -13.29
CA GLN A 93 5.47 -13.23 -12.49
C GLN A 93 6.24 -11.92 -12.21
N ASN A 94 6.19 -10.94 -13.12
CA ASN A 94 6.85 -9.64 -12.96
C ASN A 94 6.00 -8.55 -12.26
N ARG A 95 4.66 -8.63 -12.29
CA ARG A 95 3.75 -7.53 -11.90
C ARG A 95 3.24 -7.57 -10.46
N PHE A 96 3.76 -8.46 -9.61
CA PHE A 96 3.63 -8.33 -8.15
C PHE A 96 4.63 -7.33 -7.54
N SER A 97 5.43 -6.69 -8.39
CA SER A 97 6.19 -5.47 -8.10
C SER A 97 5.51 -4.31 -8.83
N ILE A 98 5.45 -3.10 -8.25
CA ILE A 98 4.75 -1.86 -8.73
C ILE A 98 3.31 -1.79 -8.15
N ASP A 99 2.95 -1.11 -7.06
CA ASP A 99 3.49 0.10 -6.40
C ASP A 99 3.26 0.05 -4.89
N SER A 100 4.35 0.04 -4.14
CA SER A 100 4.41 0.53 -2.77
C SER A 100 5.57 1.52 -2.69
N GLU A 101 5.43 2.63 -3.42
CA GLU A 101 6.13 3.85 -3.05
C GLU A 101 5.33 4.53 -1.92
N PRO A 102 5.95 4.79 -0.76
CA PRO A 102 5.40 5.72 0.20
C PRO A 102 5.62 7.13 -0.36
N SER A 103 4.57 7.74 -0.90
CA SER A 103 4.56 9.18 -1.15
C SER A 103 4.53 9.90 0.20
N ASP A 104 5.55 10.72 0.42
CA ASP A 104 5.88 11.49 1.60
C ASP A 104 4.72 12.02 2.44
N SER A 105 4.77 11.71 3.74
CA SER A 105 4.40 12.67 4.77
C SER A 105 5.46 12.64 5.87
N LYS A 106 6.49 13.48 5.72
CA LYS A 106 7.26 13.95 6.87
C LYS A 106 6.31 14.70 7.80
N LYS A 107 6.08 14.16 9.01
CA LYS A 107 6.51 14.79 10.26
C LYS A 107 6.03 13.97 11.48
N ASN A 108 7.05 13.57 12.26
CA ASN A 108 7.15 13.37 13.72
C ASN A 108 6.05 12.52 14.38
N THR A 109 6.39 11.41 15.03
CA THR A 109 7.11 11.42 16.32
C THR A 109 8.06 10.23 16.53
N ALA A 110 9.09 10.48 17.34
CA ALA A 110 10.10 9.57 17.89
C ALA A 110 11.20 9.13 16.90
N SER A 111 12.29 9.89 16.96
CA SER A 111 13.64 9.47 16.61
C SER A 111 13.98 8.17 17.34
N ASP A 112 13.92 7.05 16.61
CA ASP A 112 14.62 5.82 16.99
C ASP A 112 16.10 5.99 16.60
N PRO A 113 17.04 6.09 17.56
CA PRO A 113 18.45 6.37 17.27
C PRO A 113 19.18 5.23 16.54
N ASN A 114 18.57 4.06 16.39
CA ASN A 114 19.15 2.90 15.73
C ASN A 114 18.68 2.69 14.28
N PHE A 115 18.02 3.68 13.67
CA PHE A 115 17.61 3.56 12.27
C PHE A 115 18.77 3.87 11.31
N SER A 116 19.50 2.81 10.92
CA SER A 116 20.44 2.90 9.80
C SER A 116 19.71 3.34 8.53
N LYS A 117 20.33 4.27 7.78
CA LYS A 117 19.80 4.96 6.60
C LYS A 117 19.11 3.99 5.62
N PRO A 118 18.12 4.45 4.82
CA PRO A 118 17.54 3.65 3.75
C PRO A 118 18.67 3.04 2.92
N VAL A 119 18.71 1.71 2.82
CA VAL A 119 19.76 0.98 2.11
C VAL A 119 19.76 1.41 0.63
N GLU A 120 20.65 2.32 0.25
CA GLU A 120 20.62 2.99 -1.06
C GLU A 120 21.63 2.41 -2.04
N LYS A 121 22.81 2.02 -1.58
CA LYS A 121 23.90 1.52 -2.42
C LYS A 121 23.80 0.00 -2.64
N LYS A 122 24.40 -0.47 -3.74
CA LYS A 122 24.45 -1.90 -4.10
C LYS A 122 25.13 -2.73 -3.01
N SER A 123 26.26 -2.25 -2.49
CA SER A 123 27.03 -2.88 -1.42
C SER A 123 26.26 -2.98 -0.10
N ASP A 124 25.47 -1.96 0.25
CA ASP A 124 24.64 -2.00 1.46
C ASP A 124 23.53 -3.05 1.34
N LEU A 125 22.97 -3.23 0.14
CA LEU A 125 21.97 -4.28 -0.13
C LEU A 125 22.59 -5.67 -0.05
N LEU A 126 23.79 -5.88 -0.60
CA LEU A 126 24.49 -7.17 -0.49
C LEU A 126 24.74 -7.53 0.98
N LYS A 127 25.31 -6.60 1.77
CA LYS A 127 25.53 -6.80 3.21
C LYS A 127 24.24 -7.11 3.98
N PHE A 128 23.13 -6.46 3.63
CA PHE A 128 21.83 -6.73 4.24
C PHE A 128 21.37 -8.19 4.07
N PHE A 129 21.73 -8.82 2.96
CA PHE A 129 21.46 -10.23 2.71
C PHE A 129 22.62 -11.15 3.08
N GLU A 130 23.64 -10.67 3.81
CA GLU A 130 24.85 -11.43 4.15
C GLU A 130 25.57 -11.94 2.88
N LEU A 131 25.57 -11.13 1.82
CA LEU A 131 26.22 -11.40 0.55
C LEU A 131 27.38 -10.42 0.35
N ASP A 132 28.32 -10.79 -0.50
CA ASP A 132 29.47 -9.97 -0.90
C ASP A 132 29.42 -9.64 -2.40
N GLU A 133 30.39 -8.88 -2.88
CA GLU A 133 30.49 -8.50 -4.31
C GLU A 133 30.88 -9.68 -5.22
N ASN A 134 31.38 -10.78 -4.65
CA ASN A 134 31.80 -11.99 -5.36
C ASN A 134 30.68 -13.03 -5.47
N SER A 135 29.59 -12.85 -4.73
CA SER A 135 28.44 -13.75 -4.70
C SER A 135 27.84 -13.87 -6.09
N SER A 136 27.58 -15.10 -6.53
CA SER A 136 27.03 -15.37 -7.85
C SER A 136 25.59 -14.85 -7.99
N ASN A 137 25.18 -14.57 -9.22
CA ASN A 137 23.81 -14.14 -9.50
C ASN A 137 22.76 -15.18 -9.06
N GLU A 138 23.10 -16.46 -9.04
CA GLU A 138 22.22 -17.54 -8.58
C GLU A 138 22.08 -17.54 -7.05
N GLU A 139 23.19 -17.40 -6.32
CA GLU A 139 23.18 -17.26 -4.85
C GLU A 139 22.41 -16.02 -4.39
N ILE A 140 22.63 -14.89 -5.07
CA ILE A 140 21.90 -13.64 -4.82
C ILE A 140 20.40 -13.86 -5.01
N LYS A 141 19.98 -14.49 -6.12
CA LYS A 141 18.57 -14.80 -6.41
C LYS A 141 17.97 -15.70 -5.34
N ASP A 142 18.67 -16.76 -4.95
CA ASP A 142 18.16 -17.75 -3.99
C ASP A 142 18.01 -17.17 -2.59
N LYS A 143 18.99 -16.41 -2.11
CA LYS A 143 18.91 -15.75 -0.80
C LYS A 143 17.76 -14.74 -0.75
N ILE A 144 17.61 -13.91 -1.79
CA ILE A 144 16.52 -12.95 -1.92
C ILE A 144 15.15 -13.67 -1.97
N ASN A 145 15.05 -14.78 -2.70
CA ASN A 145 13.82 -15.57 -2.80
C ASN A 145 13.45 -16.23 -1.47
N LYS A 146 14.44 -16.74 -0.73
CA LYS A 146 14.26 -17.33 0.60
C LYS A 146 13.73 -16.30 1.59
N GLU A 147 14.36 -15.12 1.68
CA GLU A 147 13.87 -14.04 2.55
C GLU A 147 12.49 -13.53 2.10
N PHE A 148 12.23 -13.42 0.80
CA PHE A 148 10.90 -13.04 0.31
C PHE A 148 9.82 -14.01 0.82
N LYS A 149 10.01 -15.33 0.66
CA LYS A 149 9.06 -16.34 1.13
C LYS A 149 8.81 -16.24 2.64
N LYS A 150 9.89 -16.07 3.42
CA LYS A 150 9.84 -15.94 4.89
C LYS A 150 9.04 -14.73 5.36
N TRP A 151 9.18 -13.58 4.73
CA TRP A 151 8.48 -12.36 5.13
C TRP A 151 7.08 -12.25 4.54
N ARG A 152 6.85 -12.83 3.35
CA ARG A 152 5.55 -12.83 2.68
C ARG A 152 4.44 -13.48 3.50
N THR A 153 4.76 -14.54 4.24
CA THR A 153 3.80 -15.25 5.11
C THR A 153 3.45 -14.45 6.37
N LYS A 154 4.34 -13.55 6.81
CA LYS A 154 4.17 -12.74 8.03
C LYS A 154 3.27 -11.52 7.84
N VAL A 155 2.99 -11.09 6.61
CA VAL A 155 2.12 -9.92 6.34
C VAL A 155 0.67 -10.14 6.77
N ASN A 156 0.21 -11.40 6.85
CA ASN A 156 -1.16 -11.74 7.24
C ASN A 156 -1.34 -11.90 8.76
N THR A 157 -0.30 -11.64 9.56
CA THR A 157 -0.41 -11.70 11.01
C THR A 157 -1.35 -10.60 11.54
N SER A 158 -2.08 -10.91 12.61
CA SER A 158 -2.92 -9.93 13.33
C SER A 158 -2.09 -8.94 14.16
N ASP A 159 -0.82 -9.24 14.40
CA ASP A 159 0.13 -8.37 15.11
C ASP A 159 0.60 -7.23 14.20
N LEU A 160 0.11 -6.01 14.47
CA LEU A 160 0.39 -4.83 13.66
C LEU A 160 1.89 -4.51 13.57
N LYS A 161 2.66 -4.74 14.64
CA LYS A 161 4.11 -4.49 14.65
C LYS A 161 4.83 -5.48 13.73
N LYS A 162 4.52 -6.77 13.84
CA LYS A 162 5.11 -7.80 12.98
C LYS A 162 4.72 -7.63 11.52
N ARG A 163 3.49 -7.20 11.26
CA ARG A 163 3.03 -6.88 9.90
C ARG A 163 3.81 -5.72 9.31
N TYR A 164 3.96 -4.63 10.08
CA TYR A 164 4.73 -3.47 9.65
C TYR A 164 6.21 -3.81 9.37
N GLU A 165 6.83 -4.61 10.23
CA GLU A 165 8.18 -5.14 10.00
C GLU A 165 8.25 -5.96 8.71
N ALA A 166 7.27 -6.85 8.47
CA ALA A 166 7.22 -7.65 7.26
C ALA A 166 7.05 -6.79 5.99
N GLU A 167 6.19 -5.77 6.03
CA GLU A 167 5.99 -4.84 4.92
C GLU A 167 7.27 -4.06 4.60
N LYS A 168 7.99 -3.58 5.63
CA LYS A 168 9.32 -2.94 5.46
C LYS A 168 10.34 -3.87 4.82
N MET A 169 10.44 -5.10 5.32
CA MET A 169 11.38 -6.10 4.78
C MET A 169 11.09 -6.41 3.32
N LEU A 170 9.82 -6.57 2.95
CA LEU A 170 9.42 -6.81 1.56
C LEU A 170 9.74 -5.64 0.63
N ALA A 171 9.66 -4.40 1.12
CA ALA A 171 10.08 -3.22 0.36
C ALA A 171 11.59 -3.26 0.05
N THR A 172 12.43 -3.60 1.05
CA THR A 172 13.88 -3.77 0.87
C THR A 172 14.20 -4.89 -0.10
N ILE A 173 13.53 -6.04 0.02
CA ILE A 173 13.67 -7.20 -0.89
C ILE A 173 13.29 -6.81 -2.33
N SER A 174 12.22 -6.03 -2.52
CA SER A 174 11.84 -5.53 -3.84
C SER A 174 12.91 -4.63 -4.45
N LYS A 175 13.51 -3.75 -3.65
CA LYS A 175 14.63 -2.89 -4.07
C LYS A 175 15.86 -3.72 -4.45
N ALA A 176 16.17 -4.75 -3.66
CA ALA A 176 17.28 -5.66 -3.90
C ALA A 176 17.12 -6.43 -5.22
N ARG A 177 15.92 -6.99 -5.48
CA ARG A 177 15.62 -7.64 -6.76
C ARG A 177 15.89 -6.73 -7.95
N ARG A 178 15.45 -5.47 -7.89
CA ARG A 178 15.66 -4.51 -8.98
C ARG A 178 17.13 -4.13 -9.20
N LYS A 179 17.93 -4.07 -8.13
CA LYS A 179 19.32 -3.57 -8.20
C LYS A 179 20.39 -4.66 -8.32
N LEU A 180 20.10 -5.87 -7.87
CA LEU A 180 21.08 -6.96 -7.79
C LEU A 180 20.85 -8.07 -8.82
N ILE A 181 19.63 -8.20 -9.36
CA ILE A 181 19.24 -9.30 -10.25
C ILE A 181 19.03 -8.83 -11.71
N ASN A 182 19.09 -7.52 -11.96
CA ASN A 182 18.95 -6.93 -13.30
C ASN A 182 20.19 -7.14 -14.16
#